data_AF-A0A962JMR5-F1
#
_entry.id   AF-A0A962JMR5-F1
#
_cell.length_a   1.000
_cell.length_b   1.000
_cell.length_c   1.000
_cell.angle_alpha   90.00
_cell.angle_beta   90.00
_cell.angle_gamma   90.00
#
_symmetry.space_group_name_H-M   'P 1'
#
loop_
_entity.id
_entity.type
_entity.pdbx_description
1 polymer ?
#
loop_
_entity_poly.entity_id
_entity_poly.type
_entity_poly.pdbx_seq_one_letter_code
_entity_poly.pdbx_strand_id
1 'polypeptide(L)'
;NYLARIWSSKQYIALREEGKKVLATMPTAWNFARRTEESVKHLTASTGTLFEAIGFNTVGPIDGHDVIELVQVLRNLRAAKGPQLLHIYTTKGKGFAPAEADPIGYHAITKIAPASERNTPPSPKKPKYSDVFGQWLCDMAAQDTRLIAITPAMCEGSGMVKFSQQFPHRFYDVA
;
A
#
# COMPACT_ATOMS: atom_id res chain seq x y z
N ASN A 1 2.28 -8.26 -18.28
CA ASN A 1 2.40 -7.04 -19.12
C ASN A 1 1.73 -7.12 -20.50
N TYR A 2 0.64 -7.87 -20.66
CA TYR A 2 -0.18 -7.87 -21.90
C TYR A 2 -1.64 -7.50 -21.59
N LEU A 3 -2.20 -8.09 -20.53
CA LEU A 3 -3.57 -7.85 -20.07
C LEU A 3 -3.81 -6.41 -19.59
N ALA A 4 -2.91 -5.83 -18.80
CA ALA A 4 -3.00 -4.43 -18.38
C ALA A 4 -2.95 -3.44 -19.57
N ARG A 5 -2.22 -3.78 -20.63
CA ARG A 5 -2.12 -2.99 -21.87
C ARG A 5 -3.39 -3.09 -22.72
N ILE A 6 -4.06 -4.23 -22.70
CA ILE A 6 -5.37 -4.41 -23.35
C ILE A 6 -6.44 -3.62 -22.60
N TRP A 7 -6.46 -3.70 -21.27
CA TRP A 7 -7.45 -3.00 -20.43
C TRP A 7 -7.31 -1.47 -20.44
N SER A 8 -6.10 -0.95 -20.70
CA SER A 8 -5.85 0.49 -20.81
C SER A 8 -5.95 1.05 -22.24
N SER A 9 -6.21 0.18 -23.23
CA SER A 9 -6.31 0.62 -24.62
C SER A 9 -7.54 1.51 -24.82
N LYS A 10 -7.37 2.59 -25.60
CA LYS A 10 -8.47 3.52 -25.94
C LYS A 10 -9.68 2.80 -26.56
N GLN A 11 -9.44 1.69 -27.26
CA GLN A 11 -10.46 0.86 -27.88
C GLN A 11 -11.28 0.08 -26.85
N TYR A 12 -10.66 -0.49 -25.80
CA TYR A 12 -11.38 -1.17 -24.73
C TYR A 12 -12.23 -0.19 -23.90
N ILE A 13 -11.70 1.00 -23.62
CA ILE A 13 -12.44 2.06 -22.92
C ILE A 13 -13.64 2.54 -23.76
N ALA A 14 -13.45 2.76 -25.07
CA ALA A 14 -14.54 3.16 -25.97
C ALA A 14 -15.61 2.07 -26.09
N LEU A 15 -15.21 0.80 -26.24
CA LEU A 15 -16.13 -0.35 -26.31
C LEU A 15 -16.93 -0.51 -25.02
N ARG A 16 -16.31 -0.29 -23.85
CA ARG A 16 -16.99 -0.33 -22.56
C ARG A 16 -18.03 0.80 -22.43
N GLU A 17 -17.70 2.00 -22.89
CA GLU A 17 -18.62 3.15 -22.85
C GLU A 17 -19.76 3.04 -23.87
N GLU A 18 -19.52 2.47 -25.05
CA GLU A 18 -20.57 2.15 -26.03
C GLU A 18 -21.47 1.01 -25.55
N GLY A 19 -20.89 -0.04 -24.96
CA GLY A 19 -21.64 -1.14 -24.36
C GLY A 19 -22.61 -0.67 -23.28
N LYS A 20 -22.16 0.26 -22.40
CA LYS A 20 -23.04 0.89 -21.40
C LYS A 20 -24.20 1.68 -22.01
N LYS A 21 -24.03 2.31 -23.17
CA LYS A 21 -25.11 3.07 -23.83
C LYS A 21 -26.14 2.17 -24.49
N VAL A 22 -25.71 1.08 -25.11
CA VAL A 22 -26.59 0.09 -25.77
C VAL A 22 -27.33 -0.76 -24.73
N LEU A 23 -26.70 -1.07 -23.61
CA LEU A 23 -27.36 -1.80 -22.53
C LEU A 23 -28.38 -0.91 -21.79
N ALA A 24 -28.16 0.41 -21.72
CA ALA A 24 -29.07 1.35 -21.04
C ALA A 24 -30.45 1.48 -21.71
N THR A 25 -30.59 1.06 -22.98
CA THR A 25 -31.86 1.05 -23.73
C THR A 25 -32.68 -0.23 -23.55
N MET A 26 -32.18 -1.23 -22.79
CA MET A 26 -32.91 -2.47 -22.46
C MET A 26 -32.92 -2.72 -20.94
N PRO A 27 -33.94 -2.22 -20.20
CA PRO A 27 -33.97 -2.22 -18.72
C PRO A 27 -33.88 -3.61 -18.07
N THR A 28 -34.41 -4.64 -18.74
CA THR A 28 -34.41 -6.03 -18.25
C THR A 28 -33.08 -6.74 -18.45
N ALA A 29 -32.35 -6.43 -19.54
CA ALA A 29 -30.99 -6.94 -19.76
C ALA A 29 -29.96 -6.24 -18.86
N TRP A 30 -30.18 -4.97 -18.49
CA TRP A 30 -29.30 -4.20 -17.60
C TRP A 30 -29.10 -4.85 -16.22
N ASN A 31 -30.18 -5.33 -15.61
CA ASN A 31 -30.11 -5.96 -14.29
C ASN A 31 -29.46 -7.34 -14.30
N PHE A 32 -29.61 -8.08 -15.40
CA PHE A 32 -28.95 -9.38 -15.57
C PHE A 32 -27.46 -9.19 -15.90
N ALA A 33 -27.14 -8.30 -16.85
CA ALA A 33 -25.77 -7.94 -17.20
C ALA A 33 -25.00 -7.37 -16.01
N ARG A 34 -25.61 -6.48 -15.20
CA ARG A 34 -25.00 -5.96 -13.96
C ARG A 34 -24.71 -7.09 -12.97
N ARG A 35 -25.65 -8.01 -12.74
CA ARG A 35 -25.45 -9.15 -11.84
C ARG A 35 -24.37 -10.12 -12.32
N THR A 36 -24.31 -10.39 -13.62
CA THR A 36 -23.29 -11.28 -14.21
C THR A 36 -21.92 -10.61 -14.28
N GLU A 37 -21.85 -9.32 -14.62
CA GLU A 37 -20.62 -8.52 -14.57
C GLU A 37 -20.09 -8.39 -13.13
N GLU A 38 -20.96 -8.15 -12.15
CA GLU A 38 -20.60 -8.12 -10.71
C GLU A 38 -20.08 -9.49 -10.23
N SER A 39 -20.68 -10.58 -10.70
CA SER A 39 -20.31 -11.96 -10.33
C SER A 39 -18.99 -12.41 -10.97
N VAL A 40 -18.71 -12.02 -12.22
CA VAL A 40 -17.44 -12.33 -12.92
C VAL A 40 -16.29 -11.45 -12.42
N LYS A 41 -16.57 -10.18 -12.07
CA LYS A 41 -15.60 -9.29 -11.42
C LYS A 41 -15.19 -9.77 -10.03
N HIS A 42 -16.12 -10.36 -9.27
CA HIS A 42 -15.84 -10.94 -7.95
C HIS A 42 -14.85 -12.11 -7.99
N LEU A 43 -14.76 -12.83 -9.12
CA LEU A 43 -13.93 -14.02 -9.25
C LEU A 43 -12.49 -13.74 -9.72
N THR A 44 -12.17 -12.53 -10.22
CA THR A 44 -10.90 -12.28 -10.94
C THR A 44 -10.09 -11.06 -10.49
N ALA A 45 -10.62 -10.15 -9.66
CA ALA A 45 -9.87 -8.95 -9.27
C ALA A 45 -10.26 -8.45 -7.87
N SER A 46 -9.68 -9.02 -6.81
CA SER A 46 -9.96 -8.67 -5.41
C SER A 46 -9.60 -7.22 -5.01
N THR A 47 -8.84 -6.49 -5.83
CA THR A 47 -8.54 -5.05 -5.62
C THR A 47 -9.29 -4.11 -6.55
N GLY A 48 -9.82 -4.58 -7.67
CA GLY A 48 -10.60 -3.75 -8.60
C GLY A 48 -12.02 -3.47 -8.07
N THR A 49 -12.61 -4.42 -7.35
CA THR A 49 -14.04 -4.39 -6.99
C THR A 49 -14.40 -3.36 -5.93
N LEU A 50 -13.57 -3.14 -4.90
CA LEU A 50 -13.88 -2.16 -3.85
C LEU A 50 -13.87 -0.72 -4.39
N PHE A 51 -12.77 -0.35 -5.05
CA PHE A 51 -12.59 1.00 -5.57
C PHE A 51 -13.53 1.29 -6.73
N GLU A 52 -13.81 0.30 -7.58
CA GLU A 52 -14.87 0.43 -8.59
C GLU A 52 -16.26 0.60 -7.95
N ALA A 53 -16.56 -0.11 -6.86
CA ALA A 53 -17.84 0.02 -6.16
C ALA A 53 -18.06 1.42 -5.57
N ILE A 54 -16.99 2.13 -5.15
CA ILE A 54 -17.06 3.53 -4.71
C ILE A 54 -16.80 4.54 -5.85
N GLY A 55 -16.79 4.09 -7.11
CA GLY A 55 -16.82 4.94 -8.29
C GLY A 55 -15.48 5.25 -8.96
N PHE A 56 -14.37 4.64 -8.53
CA PHE A 56 -13.07 4.79 -9.18
C PHE A 56 -12.91 3.89 -10.40
N ASN A 57 -12.28 4.40 -11.45
CA ASN A 57 -11.73 3.57 -12.50
C ASN A 57 -10.34 3.09 -12.08
N THR A 58 -10.18 1.78 -11.87
CA THR A 58 -8.90 1.21 -11.43
C THR A 58 -8.06 0.75 -12.62
N VAL A 59 -6.79 1.16 -12.68
CA VAL A 59 -5.78 0.75 -13.67
C VAL A 59 -4.54 0.24 -12.96
N GLY A 60 -3.94 -0.85 -13.45
CA GLY A 60 -2.75 -1.47 -12.86
C GLY A 60 -3.00 -2.90 -12.35
N PRO A 61 -2.07 -3.50 -11.59
CA PRO A 61 -0.79 -2.93 -11.16
C PRO A 61 0.21 -2.70 -12.31
N ILE A 62 1.01 -1.64 -12.25
CA ILE A 62 2.15 -1.38 -13.17
C ILE A 62 3.45 -1.13 -12.40
N ASP A 63 4.59 -1.28 -13.08
CA ASP A 63 5.91 -1.04 -12.48
C ASP A 63 6.11 0.45 -12.19
N GLY A 64 6.30 0.80 -10.92
CA GLY A 64 6.57 2.17 -10.51
C GLY A 64 7.96 2.69 -10.84
N HIS A 65 8.84 1.83 -11.34
CA HIS A 65 10.19 2.19 -11.74
C HIS A 65 10.35 2.37 -13.25
N ASP A 66 9.34 2.03 -14.06
CA ASP A 66 9.31 2.35 -15.49
C ASP A 66 8.68 3.72 -15.73
N VAL A 67 9.53 4.75 -15.75
CA VAL A 67 9.11 6.14 -15.98
C VAL A 67 8.44 6.33 -17.34
N ILE A 68 8.85 5.57 -18.36
CA ILE A 68 8.30 5.70 -19.71
C ILE A 68 6.86 5.18 -19.74
N GLU A 69 6.63 4.00 -19.16
CA GLU A 69 5.29 3.42 -19.01
C GLU A 69 4.40 4.32 -18.15
N LEU A 70 4.90 4.80 -17.01
CA LEU A 70 4.15 5.70 -16.11
C LEU A 70 3.67 6.96 -16.82
N VAL A 71 4.55 7.63 -17.58
CA VAL A 71 4.19 8.84 -18.32
C VAL A 71 3.09 8.56 -19.35
N GLN A 72 3.14 7.42 -20.04
CA GLN A 72 2.11 7.04 -21.01
C GLN A 72 0.76 6.78 -20.33
N VAL A 73 0.76 6.01 -19.24
CA VAL A 73 -0.46 5.67 -18.49
C VAL A 73 -1.07 6.93 -17.88
N LEU A 74 -0.28 7.78 -17.24
CA LEU A 74 -0.75 9.04 -16.64
C LEU A 74 -1.35 10.00 -17.68
N ARG A 75 -0.78 10.06 -18.90
CA ARG A 75 -1.36 10.86 -20.01
C ARG A 75 -2.76 10.36 -20.41
N ASN A 76 -2.94 9.04 -20.47
CA ASN A 76 -4.24 8.44 -20.80
C ASN A 76 -5.26 8.68 -19.67
N LEU A 77 -4.86 8.48 -18.42
CA LEU A 77 -5.72 8.69 -17.24
C LEU A 77 -6.15 10.15 -17.09
N ARG A 78 -5.28 11.11 -17.40
CA ARG A 78 -5.61 12.55 -17.38
C ARG A 78 -6.75 12.92 -18.34
N ALA A 79 -6.90 12.17 -19.45
CA ALA A 79 -7.97 12.40 -20.41
C ALA A 79 -9.26 11.62 -20.08
N ALA A 80 -9.21 10.68 -19.13
CA ALA A 80 -10.36 9.90 -18.71
C ALA A 80 -11.27 10.70 -17.78
N LYS A 81 -12.57 10.41 -17.82
CA LYS A 81 -13.57 11.03 -16.94
C LYS A 81 -13.71 10.25 -15.63
N GLY A 82 -14.07 10.97 -14.56
CA GLY A 82 -14.29 10.40 -13.24
C GLY A 82 -13.00 10.21 -12.43
N PRO A 83 -13.10 9.74 -11.19
CA PRO A 83 -11.94 9.48 -10.35
C PRO A 83 -11.18 8.25 -10.89
N GLN A 84 -9.85 8.38 -11.00
CA GLN A 84 -8.97 7.31 -11.46
C GLN A 84 -8.13 6.80 -10.29
N LEU A 85 -7.96 5.48 -10.19
CA LEU A 85 -7.04 4.83 -9.26
C LEU A 85 -5.98 4.10 -10.07
N LEU A 86 -4.72 4.54 -9.96
CA LEU A 86 -3.59 3.87 -10.59
C LEU A 86 -2.84 3.06 -9.53
N HIS A 87 -2.91 1.74 -9.61
CA HIS A 87 -2.17 0.84 -8.74
C HIS A 87 -0.75 0.67 -9.29
N ILE A 88 0.24 1.04 -8.48
CA ILE A 88 1.67 0.96 -8.81
C ILE A 88 2.38 0.16 -7.74
N TYR A 89 3.29 -0.74 -8.13
CA TYR A 89 4.21 -1.39 -7.17
C TYR A 89 5.60 -0.75 -7.26
N THR A 90 6.23 -0.52 -6.10
CA THR A 90 7.55 0.10 -5.98
C THR A 90 8.42 -0.67 -4.99
N THR A 91 9.70 -0.30 -4.92
CA THR A 91 10.67 -0.80 -3.94
C THR A 91 11.06 0.36 -3.05
N LYS A 92 10.82 0.24 -1.73
CA LYS A 92 11.21 1.27 -0.77
C LYS A 92 12.74 1.39 -0.76
N GLY A 93 13.24 2.61 -0.93
CA GLY A 93 14.68 2.86 -1.02
C GLY A 93 15.32 2.62 -2.41
N LYS A 94 14.52 2.36 -3.46
CA LYS A 94 15.04 2.07 -4.80
C LYS A 94 16.13 3.05 -5.24
N GLY A 95 17.24 2.52 -5.74
CA GLY A 95 18.38 3.30 -6.21
C GLY A 95 19.43 3.56 -5.13
N PHE A 96 19.19 3.16 -3.88
CA PHE A 96 20.15 3.23 -2.79
C PHE A 96 20.20 1.92 -2.02
N ALA A 97 21.16 1.06 -2.37
CA ALA A 97 21.26 -0.31 -1.86
C ALA A 97 21.14 -0.48 -0.33
N PRO A 98 21.72 0.41 0.52
CA PRO A 98 21.52 0.32 1.96
C PRO A 98 20.06 0.49 2.40
N ALA A 99 19.29 1.38 1.75
CA ALA A 99 17.89 1.59 2.05
C ALA A 99 16.97 0.51 1.44
N GLU A 100 17.36 -0.10 0.33
CA GLU A 100 16.66 -1.28 -0.20
C GLU A 100 16.82 -2.49 0.75
N ALA A 101 18.00 -2.62 1.40
CA ALA A 101 18.29 -3.70 2.35
C ALA A 101 17.68 -3.48 3.74
N ASP A 102 17.60 -2.24 4.22
CA ASP A 102 16.96 -1.88 5.50
C ASP A 102 15.93 -0.74 5.34
N PRO A 103 14.76 -1.02 4.72
CA PRO A 103 13.75 -0.01 4.45
C PRO A 103 13.07 0.56 5.71
N ILE A 104 13.23 -0.10 6.86
CA ILE A 104 12.69 0.34 8.16
C ILE A 104 13.67 1.32 8.80
N GLY A 105 14.94 0.96 8.96
CA GLY A 105 15.96 1.84 9.53
C GLY A 105 16.18 3.10 8.68
N TYR A 106 16.09 2.98 7.36
CA TYR A 106 16.19 4.12 6.44
C TYR A 106 14.89 4.93 6.30
N HIS A 107 13.78 4.54 6.96
CA HIS A 107 12.53 5.30 6.91
C HIS A 107 12.64 6.68 7.56
N ALA A 108 13.47 6.83 8.60
CA ALA A 108 13.63 8.06 9.37
C ALA A 108 15.10 8.31 9.75
N ILE A 109 16.00 8.27 8.78
CA ILE A 109 17.41 8.68 8.99
C ILE A 109 17.50 10.19 9.25
N THR A 110 18.02 10.55 10.42
CA THR A 110 18.11 11.94 10.91
C THR A 110 19.34 12.70 10.39
N LYS A 111 20.25 12.03 9.68
CA LYS A 111 21.33 12.56 8.84
C LYS A 111 22.14 11.37 8.34
N ILE A 112 22.42 11.28 7.04
CA ILE A 112 23.46 10.36 6.55
C ILE A 112 24.79 10.96 7.00
N ALA A 113 25.42 10.34 8.00
CA ALA A 113 26.73 10.78 8.46
C ALA A 113 27.73 10.76 7.26
N PRO A 114 28.54 11.82 7.07
CA PRO A 114 29.62 11.81 6.10
C PRO A 114 30.47 10.55 6.26
N ALA A 115 31.03 10.02 5.17
CA ALA A 115 31.84 8.79 5.22
C ALA A 115 33.01 8.89 6.24
N SER A 116 33.49 10.10 6.51
CA SER A 116 34.54 10.41 7.50
C SER A 116 34.14 10.19 8.96
N GLU A 117 32.84 10.12 9.28
CA GLU A 117 32.33 9.98 10.66
C GLU A 117 31.93 8.54 11.02
N ARG A 118 32.12 7.56 10.13
CA ARG A 118 31.74 6.15 10.40
C ARG A 118 32.65 5.43 11.40
N ASN A 119 33.82 5.99 11.70
CA ASN A 119 34.85 5.35 12.52
C ASN A 119 34.92 5.90 13.95
N THR A 120 34.08 6.87 14.33
CA THR A 120 34.00 7.34 15.71
C THR A 120 32.95 6.52 16.46
N PRO A 121 33.31 5.84 17.56
CA PRO A 121 32.32 5.16 18.38
C PRO A 121 31.31 6.18 18.90
N PRO A 122 30.00 5.95 18.71
CA PRO A 122 29.00 6.89 19.17
C PRO A 122 29.08 7.02 20.69
N SER A 123 29.01 8.24 21.19
CA SER A 123 28.85 8.49 22.61
C SER A 123 27.58 7.80 23.13
N PRO A 124 27.58 7.28 24.38
CA PRO A 124 26.42 6.60 24.92
C PRO A 124 25.21 7.55 24.90
N LYS A 125 24.21 7.19 24.10
CA LYS A 125 22.98 7.96 23.96
C LYS A 125 22.08 7.67 25.16
N LYS A 126 21.52 8.73 25.74
CA LYS A 126 20.45 8.59 26.74
C LYS A 126 19.25 7.86 26.11
N PRO A 127 18.52 7.03 26.87
CA PRO A 127 17.34 6.34 26.34
C PRO A 127 16.30 7.36 25.89
N LYS A 128 15.59 7.05 24.80
CA LYS A 128 14.43 7.82 24.36
C LYS A 128 13.22 7.46 25.22
N TYR A 129 12.21 8.32 25.24
CA TYR A 129 10.94 8.00 25.92
C TYR A 129 10.27 6.74 25.37
N SER A 130 10.40 6.46 24.07
CA SER A 130 9.91 5.22 23.45
C SER A 130 10.63 3.99 23.99
N ASP A 131 11.94 4.08 24.25
CA ASP A 131 12.72 2.97 24.84
C ASP A 131 12.25 2.68 26.27
N VAL A 132 12.01 3.74 27.06
CA VAL A 132 11.50 3.62 28.44
C VAL A 132 10.09 3.03 28.45
N PHE A 133 9.20 3.53 27.60
CA PHE A 133 7.84 3.00 27.46
C PHE A 133 7.84 1.54 27.02
N GLY A 134 8.63 1.18 25.99
CA GLY A 134 8.71 -0.18 25.48
C GLY A 134 9.19 -1.18 26.52
N GLN A 135 10.16 -0.77 27.35
CA GLN A 135 10.63 -1.59 28.47
C GLN A 135 9.52 -1.78 29.52
N TRP A 136 8.92 -0.69 29.98
CA TRP A 136 7.81 -0.74 30.94
C TRP A 136 6.66 -1.62 30.44
N LEU A 137 6.33 -1.50 29.15
CA LEU A 137 5.26 -2.26 28.53
C LEU A 137 5.52 -3.77 28.62
N CYS A 138 6.77 -4.21 28.37
CA CYS A 138 7.16 -5.61 28.52
C CYS A 138 7.14 -6.06 29.99
N ASP A 139 7.65 -5.23 30.89
CA ASP A 139 7.70 -5.54 32.33
C ASP A 139 6.30 -5.71 32.93
N MET A 140 5.35 -4.88 32.51
CA MET A 140 3.95 -4.97 32.94
C MET A 140 3.25 -6.17 32.31
N ALA A 141 3.53 -6.46 31.04
CA ALA A 141 2.93 -7.60 30.34
C ALA A 141 3.35 -8.94 30.98
N ALA A 142 4.57 -9.03 31.50
CA ALA A 142 5.03 -10.21 32.23
C ALA A 142 4.23 -10.46 33.53
N GLN A 143 3.64 -9.41 34.11
CA GLN A 143 2.91 -9.46 35.38
C GLN A 143 1.39 -9.54 35.20
N ASP A 144 0.84 -8.90 34.17
CA ASP A 144 -0.60 -8.90 33.88
C ASP A 144 -0.88 -9.51 32.50
N THR A 145 -1.51 -10.69 32.48
CA THR A 145 -1.88 -11.41 31.25
C THR A 145 -3.02 -10.74 30.48
N ARG A 146 -3.75 -9.80 31.09
CA ARG A 146 -4.84 -9.06 30.46
C ARG A 146 -4.35 -7.85 29.66
N LEU A 147 -3.08 -7.44 29.85
CA LEU A 147 -2.51 -6.30 29.16
C LEU A 147 -2.33 -6.63 27.67
N ILE A 148 -2.89 -5.77 26.82
CA ILE A 148 -2.83 -5.84 25.35
C ILE A 148 -2.23 -4.53 24.83
N ALA A 149 -1.39 -4.63 23.81
CA ALA A 149 -0.77 -3.49 23.14
C ALA A 149 -1.30 -3.34 21.72
N ILE A 150 -1.73 -2.13 21.37
CA ILE A 150 -2.31 -1.79 20.06
C ILE A 150 -1.56 -0.59 19.48
N THR A 151 -1.17 -0.65 18.21
CA THR A 151 -0.47 0.45 17.52
C THR A 151 -1.02 0.66 16.10
N PRO A 152 -1.12 1.90 15.60
CA PRO A 152 -1.51 2.18 14.22
C PRO A 152 -0.28 2.36 13.33
N ALA A 153 0.33 1.28 12.85
CA ALA A 153 1.55 1.24 12.03
C ALA A 153 2.82 1.81 12.69
N MET A 154 2.86 1.95 14.02
CA MET A 154 3.90 2.70 14.73
C MET A 154 4.71 1.84 15.72
N CYS A 155 4.94 0.56 15.39
CA CYS A 155 5.64 -0.39 16.26
C CYS A 155 7.06 0.08 16.66
N GLU A 156 7.90 0.41 15.69
CA GLU A 156 9.30 0.81 15.89
C GLU A 156 9.39 2.17 16.57
N GLY A 157 8.64 3.15 16.07
CA GLY A 157 8.62 4.52 16.60
C GLY A 157 8.15 4.58 18.06
N SER A 158 7.22 3.71 18.44
CA SER A 158 6.70 3.63 19.80
C SER A 158 7.53 2.72 20.71
N GLY A 159 8.62 2.12 20.23
CA GLY A 159 9.47 1.23 21.04
C GLY A 159 8.83 -0.13 21.38
N MET A 160 7.83 -0.57 20.59
CA MET A 160 7.03 -1.76 20.89
C MET A 160 7.58 -3.06 20.27
N VAL A 161 8.71 -3.00 19.56
CA VAL A 161 9.31 -4.14 18.85
C VAL A 161 9.58 -5.33 19.78
N LYS A 162 10.13 -5.08 20.98
CA LYS A 162 10.39 -6.15 21.95
C LYS A 162 9.09 -6.78 22.44
N PHE A 163 8.06 -5.96 22.67
CA PHE A 163 6.75 -6.46 23.11
C PHE A 163 6.11 -7.33 22.02
N SER A 164 6.14 -6.92 20.75
CA SER A 164 5.55 -7.70 19.66
C SER A 164 6.23 -9.06 19.47
N GLN A 165 7.53 -9.15 19.76
CA GLN A 165 8.29 -10.40 19.72
C GLN A 165 8.03 -11.30 20.95
N GLN A 166 7.96 -10.73 22.15
CA GLN A 166 7.80 -11.49 23.39
C GLN A 166 6.34 -11.88 23.68
N PHE A 167 5.39 -11.04 23.29
CA PHE A 167 3.97 -11.22 23.55
C PHE A 167 3.14 -11.10 22.26
N PRO A 168 3.43 -11.90 21.22
CA PRO A 168 2.82 -11.75 19.89
C PRO A 168 1.30 -11.91 19.92
N HIS A 169 0.77 -12.77 20.80
CA HIS A 169 -0.68 -12.97 20.95
C HIS A 169 -1.41 -11.80 21.62
N ARG A 170 -0.69 -10.80 22.12
CA ARG A 170 -1.23 -9.62 22.82
C ARG A 170 -0.81 -8.31 22.16
N PHE A 171 -0.24 -8.38 20.96
CA PHE A 171 0.17 -7.23 20.15
C PHE A 171 -0.69 -7.15 18.89
N TYR A 172 -1.24 -5.97 18.62
CA TYR A 172 -2.06 -5.72 17.44
C TYR A 172 -1.60 -4.47 16.72
N ASP A 173 -1.28 -4.61 15.44
CA ASP A 173 -1.12 -3.47 14.53
C ASP A 173 -2.43 -3.33 13.72
N VAL A 174 -3.04 -2.13 13.74
CA VAL A 174 -4.35 -1.87 13.11
C VAL A 174 -4.25 -1.19 11.74
N ALA A 175 -3.06 -1.17 11.17
CA ALA A 175 -2.77 -0.66 9.82
C ALA A 175 -3.17 -1.62 8.69
#